data_AF-A0A0G0AKH0-F1
#
_entry.id   AF-A0A0G0AKH0-F1
#
_cell.length_a   1.000
_cell.length_b   1.000
_cell.length_c   1.000
_cell.angle_alpha   90.00
_cell.angle_beta   90.00
_cell.angle_gamma   90.00
#
_symmetry.space_group_name_H-M   'P 1'
#
loop_
_entity.id
_entity.type
_entity.pdbx_description
1 polymer ?
#
loop_
_entity_poly.entity_id
_entity_poly.type
_entity_poly.pdbx_seq_one_letter_code
_entity_poly.pdbx_strand_id
1 'polypeptide(L)'
;MNKVIKNIPFYENTIDNTHCFQASLKMILKFFIPSRDFSFEELDTISEKKEGLWTWSMAALIWMQKNGFEVVNIEIFDYNKFIDRGEKYLMEEFGKEIAEIQIRKSDIGKERKSSKVFLENIKTIKIIPKKQDIFNLINEGYVVVVSLNSRILDDEQGYASHFVIIKGYDDNNFILNDPGLPGIENRTVSFDIFKKAWAYPNERAKNITAFKLKNNPS
;
A
#
# COMPACT_ATOMS: atom_id res chain seq x y z
N MET A 1 17.95 -3.51 19.23
CA MET A 1 17.42 -4.50 18.27
C MET A 1 18.34 -4.51 17.06
N ASN A 2 18.72 -5.68 16.57
CA ASN A 2 19.56 -5.76 15.38
C ASN A 2 18.77 -5.29 14.16
N LYS A 3 19.45 -4.59 13.23
CA LYS A 3 18.89 -4.16 11.95
C LYS A 3 18.33 -5.37 11.18
N VAL A 4 17.06 -5.31 10.80
CA VAL A 4 16.41 -6.29 9.92
C VAL A 4 16.18 -5.62 8.57
N ILE A 5 16.67 -6.21 7.48
CA ILE A 5 16.43 -5.69 6.13
C ILE A 5 16.31 -6.84 5.13
N LYS A 6 15.25 -6.83 4.33
CA LYS A 6 15.05 -7.74 3.20
C LYS A 6 15.71 -7.18 1.95
N ASN A 7 16.32 -8.06 1.16
CA ASN A 7 16.87 -7.71 -0.16
C ASN A 7 15.77 -7.67 -1.23
N ILE A 8 14.84 -6.72 -1.09
CA ILE A 8 13.78 -6.47 -2.06
C ILE A 8 14.35 -5.58 -3.18
N PRO A 9 14.23 -5.99 -4.46
CA PRO A 9 14.68 -5.17 -5.59
C PRO A 9 13.93 -3.84 -5.63
N PHE A 10 14.54 -2.84 -6.24
CA PHE A 10 13.95 -1.51 -6.36
C PHE A 10 13.44 -1.24 -7.77
N TYR A 11 12.22 -0.72 -7.86
CA TYR A 11 11.63 -0.19 -9.08
C TYR A 11 10.95 1.13 -8.74
N GLU A 12 11.30 2.18 -9.48
CA GLU A 12 10.73 3.51 -9.34
C GLU A 12 9.36 3.64 -10.01
N ASN A 13 8.67 4.76 -9.76
CA ASN A 13 7.44 5.10 -10.47
C ASN A 13 7.69 5.25 -11.97
N THR A 14 6.61 5.17 -12.76
CA THR A 14 6.65 5.68 -14.12
C THR A 14 6.59 7.21 -14.12
N ILE A 15 6.95 7.81 -15.26
CA ILE A 15 7.06 9.27 -15.44
C ILE A 15 5.78 10.05 -15.15
N ASP A 16 4.62 9.40 -15.19
CA ASP A 16 3.33 10.04 -14.89
C ASP A 16 3.06 10.18 -13.38
N ASN A 17 3.92 9.57 -12.56
CA ASN A 17 3.86 9.55 -11.11
C ASN A 17 2.54 9.01 -10.53
N THR A 18 1.86 8.10 -11.25
CA THR A 18 0.59 7.49 -10.81
C THR A 18 0.66 5.98 -10.55
N HIS A 19 1.85 5.38 -10.65
CA HIS A 19 2.10 3.94 -10.58
C HIS A 19 2.84 3.47 -9.31
N CYS A 20 2.79 4.23 -8.21
CA CYS A 20 3.52 3.86 -6.98
C CYS A 20 3.08 2.49 -6.43
N PHE A 21 1.79 2.15 -6.56
CA PHE A 21 1.28 0.83 -6.19
C PHE A 21 1.79 -0.27 -7.13
N GLN A 22 1.81 -0.04 -8.44
CA GLN A 22 2.32 -1.01 -9.42
C GLN A 22 3.82 -1.22 -9.28
N ALA A 23 4.59 -0.16 -9.03
CA ALA A 23 6.01 -0.26 -8.71
C ALA A 23 6.22 -1.10 -7.44
N SER A 24 5.40 -0.88 -6.39
CA SER A 24 5.39 -1.71 -5.19
C SER A 24 5.06 -3.18 -5.51
N LEU A 25 4.03 -3.42 -6.32
CA LEU A 25 3.63 -4.77 -6.73
C LEU A 25 4.75 -5.46 -7.54
N LYS A 26 5.43 -4.73 -8.42
CA LYS A 26 6.58 -5.21 -9.19
C LYS A 26 7.73 -5.63 -8.29
N MET A 27 8.07 -4.81 -7.29
CA MET A 27 9.10 -5.13 -6.29
C MET A 27 8.73 -6.39 -5.49
N ILE A 28 7.48 -6.53 -5.05
CA ILE A 28 6.99 -7.72 -4.35
C ILE A 28 7.09 -8.96 -5.23
N LEU A 29 6.58 -8.89 -6.46
CA LEU A 29 6.55 -10.02 -7.38
C LEU A 29 7.96 -10.45 -7.78
N LYS A 30 8.86 -9.50 -8.05
CA LYS A 30 10.26 -9.82 -8.37
C LYS A 30 10.99 -10.44 -7.17
N PHE A 31 10.67 -10.03 -5.94
CA PHE A 31 11.24 -10.62 -4.74
C PHE A 31 10.84 -12.10 -4.56
N PHE A 32 9.56 -12.43 -4.78
CA PHE A 32 9.05 -13.79 -4.58
C PHE A 32 9.17 -14.69 -5.83
N ILE A 33 9.21 -14.12 -7.02
CA ILE A 33 9.24 -14.84 -8.31
C ILE A 33 10.35 -14.24 -9.19
N PRO A 34 11.63 -14.38 -8.81
CA PRO A 34 12.73 -13.68 -9.47
C PRO A 34 12.94 -14.07 -10.95
N SER A 35 12.47 -15.24 -11.36
CA SER A 35 12.55 -15.73 -12.74
C SER A 35 11.55 -15.07 -13.70
N ARG A 36 10.54 -14.34 -13.18
CA ARG A 36 9.55 -13.64 -14.00
C ARG A 36 9.70 -12.13 -13.86
N ASP A 37 9.64 -11.46 -15.00
CA ASP A 37 9.57 -10.00 -15.08
C ASP A 37 8.15 -9.58 -15.44
N PHE A 38 7.57 -8.73 -14.60
CA PHE A 38 6.24 -8.17 -14.81
C PHE A 38 6.38 -6.76 -15.40
N SER A 39 5.73 -6.49 -16.53
CA SER A 39 5.69 -5.15 -17.12
C SER A 39 4.73 -4.23 -16.37
N PHE A 40 4.85 -2.92 -16.53
CA PHE A 40 3.86 -2.00 -15.94
C PHE A 40 2.49 -2.18 -16.58
N GLU A 41 2.39 -2.46 -17.89
CA GLU A 41 1.08 -2.71 -18.52
C GLU A 41 0.38 -3.96 -17.97
N GLU A 42 1.16 -5.01 -17.67
CA GLU A 42 0.62 -6.20 -17.02
C GLU A 42 0.12 -5.89 -15.61
N LEU A 43 0.88 -5.11 -14.84
CA LEU A 43 0.53 -4.72 -13.48
C LEU A 43 -0.67 -3.77 -13.45
N ASP A 44 -0.82 -2.91 -14.46
CA ASP A 44 -2.01 -2.08 -14.67
C ASP A 44 -3.23 -2.96 -14.90
N THR A 45 -3.10 -4.02 -15.69
CA THR A 45 -4.19 -4.98 -15.90
C THR A 45 -4.55 -5.71 -14.59
N ILE A 46 -3.56 -6.18 -13.84
CA ILE A 46 -3.74 -6.90 -12.57
C ILE A 46 -4.42 -6.03 -11.50
N SER A 47 -3.98 -4.78 -11.40
CA SER A 47 -4.50 -3.80 -10.43
C SER A 47 -5.74 -3.07 -10.95
N GLU A 48 -6.14 -3.36 -12.18
CA GLU A 48 -7.13 -2.60 -12.94
C GLU A 48 -6.86 -1.09 -12.88
N LYS A 49 -5.62 -0.65 -13.02
CA LYS A 49 -5.30 0.78 -13.04
C LYS A 49 -6.06 1.48 -14.17
N LYS A 50 -6.49 2.71 -13.89
CA LYS A 50 -6.98 3.66 -14.91
C LYS A 50 -5.93 4.73 -15.18
N GLU A 51 -5.76 5.07 -16.45
CA GLU A 51 -4.86 6.13 -16.88
C GLU A 51 -5.23 7.47 -16.22
N GLY A 52 -4.23 8.22 -15.75
CA GLY A 52 -4.41 9.51 -15.09
C GLY A 52 -5.00 9.48 -13.67
N LEU A 53 -5.45 8.32 -13.19
CA LEU A 53 -6.03 8.13 -11.86
C LEU A 53 -5.08 7.36 -10.92
N TRP A 54 -5.27 7.56 -9.62
CA TRP A 54 -4.65 6.75 -8.59
C TRP A 54 -5.27 5.36 -8.54
N THR A 55 -4.48 4.41 -8.05
CA THR A 55 -4.90 3.01 -7.95
C THR A 55 -5.29 2.67 -6.52
N TRP A 56 -6.42 1.98 -6.37
CA TRP A 56 -6.77 1.30 -5.14
C TRP A 56 -6.33 -0.16 -5.23
N SER A 57 -5.84 -0.73 -4.13
CA SER A 57 -5.10 -2.00 -4.17
C SER A 57 -5.98 -3.23 -4.41
N MET A 58 -7.32 -3.10 -4.28
CA MET A 58 -8.21 -4.25 -4.04
C MET A 58 -8.14 -5.33 -5.12
N ALA A 59 -8.16 -4.94 -6.40
CA ALA A 59 -8.09 -5.89 -7.51
C ALA A 59 -6.77 -6.69 -7.49
N ALA A 60 -5.64 -6.02 -7.25
CA ALA A 60 -4.36 -6.68 -7.13
C ALA A 60 -4.29 -7.58 -5.90
N LEU A 61 -4.90 -7.21 -4.76
CA LEU A 61 -4.93 -8.08 -3.56
C LEU A 61 -5.66 -9.40 -3.84
N ILE A 62 -6.80 -9.33 -4.53
CA ILE A 62 -7.54 -10.51 -4.96
C ILE A 62 -6.69 -11.35 -5.93
N TRP A 63 -6.04 -10.70 -6.91
CA TRP A 63 -5.17 -11.40 -7.85
C TRP A 63 -4.01 -12.10 -7.14
N MET A 64 -3.33 -11.42 -6.20
CA MET A 64 -2.23 -11.99 -5.42
C MET A 64 -2.68 -13.23 -4.66
N GLN A 65 -3.83 -13.18 -3.98
CA GLN A 65 -4.37 -14.34 -3.27
C GLN A 65 -4.66 -15.52 -4.20
N LYS A 66 -5.22 -15.28 -5.38
CA LYS A 66 -5.49 -16.30 -6.40
C LYS A 66 -4.22 -16.89 -7.01
N ASN A 67 -3.12 -16.14 -6.98
CA ASN A 67 -1.82 -16.55 -7.53
C ASN A 67 -0.84 -17.03 -6.44
N GLY A 68 -1.37 -17.67 -5.39
CA GLY A 68 -0.57 -18.41 -4.42
C GLY A 68 0.03 -17.57 -3.29
N PHE A 69 -0.30 -16.28 -3.20
CA PHE A 69 0.09 -15.46 -2.07
C PHE A 69 -0.90 -15.61 -0.90
N GLU A 70 -0.35 -15.60 0.30
CA GLU A 70 -1.04 -15.16 1.48
C GLU A 70 -1.03 -13.63 1.50
N VAL A 71 -2.22 -13.06 1.72
CA VAL A 71 -2.45 -11.62 1.77
C VAL A 71 -3.05 -11.28 3.12
N VAL A 72 -2.35 -10.44 3.89
CA VAL A 72 -2.85 -9.89 5.14
C VAL A 72 -3.27 -8.44 4.87
N ASN A 73 -4.49 -8.08 5.27
CA ASN A 73 -4.99 -6.72 5.21
C ASN A 73 -5.42 -6.26 6.61
N ILE A 74 -4.82 -5.18 7.13
CA ILE A 74 -5.09 -4.64 8.48
C ILE A 74 -5.42 -3.16 8.36
N GLU A 75 -6.67 -2.81 8.64
CA GLU A 75 -7.14 -1.41 8.69
C GLU A 75 -8.52 -1.34 9.31
N ILE A 76 -8.95 -0.13 9.72
CA ILE A 76 -10.28 0.10 10.26
C ILE A 76 -11.27 0.67 9.22
N PHE A 77 -10.85 0.83 7.96
CA PHE A 77 -11.70 1.29 6.88
C PHE A 77 -12.91 0.37 6.70
N ASP A 78 -14.11 0.94 6.79
CA ASP A 78 -15.36 0.21 6.68
C ASP A 78 -15.79 0.10 5.21
N TYR A 79 -15.31 -0.95 4.56
CA TYR A 79 -15.69 -1.27 3.18
C TYR A 79 -17.19 -1.42 2.98
N ASN A 80 -17.97 -1.90 3.97
CA ASN A 80 -19.43 -1.99 3.79
C ASN A 80 -20.06 -0.60 3.70
N LYS A 81 -19.65 0.33 4.57
CA LYS A 81 -20.08 1.74 4.48
C LYS A 81 -19.61 2.39 3.19
N PHE A 82 -18.38 2.10 2.74
CA PHE A 82 -17.89 2.60 1.46
C PHE A 82 -18.70 2.07 0.27
N ILE A 83 -18.98 0.76 0.24
CA ILE A 83 -19.78 0.13 -0.80
C ILE A 83 -21.18 0.74 -0.87
N ASP A 84 -21.80 1.05 0.28
CA ASP A 84 -23.14 1.63 0.32
C ASP A 84 -23.14 3.13 -0.03
N ARG A 85 -22.21 3.90 0.55
CA ARG A 85 -22.30 5.36 0.61
C ARG A 85 -21.26 6.10 -0.25
N GLY A 86 -20.27 5.38 -0.76
CA GLY A 86 -19.22 5.90 -1.65
C GLY A 86 -18.53 7.16 -1.11
N GLU A 87 -18.56 8.21 -1.92
CA GLU A 87 -17.94 9.52 -1.64
C GLU A 87 -18.33 10.09 -0.27
N LYS A 88 -19.61 9.95 0.13
CA LYS A 88 -20.09 10.47 1.42
C LYS A 88 -19.34 9.83 2.60
N TYR A 89 -19.03 8.53 2.50
CA TYR A 89 -18.26 7.87 3.54
C TYR A 89 -16.80 8.34 3.53
N LEU A 90 -16.20 8.56 2.37
CA LEU A 90 -14.84 9.13 2.29
C LEU A 90 -14.75 10.51 2.95
N MET A 91 -15.75 11.37 2.73
CA MET A 91 -15.82 12.69 3.36
C MET A 91 -15.88 12.61 4.90
N GLU A 92 -16.59 11.63 5.44
CA GLU A 92 -16.67 11.40 6.89
C GLU A 92 -15.39 10.80 7.47
N GLU A 93 -14.79 9.84 6.77
CA GLU A 93 -13.63 9.11 7.27
C GLU A 93 -12.34 9.94 7.16
N PHE A 94 -12.17 10.73 6.09
CA PHE A 94 -10.94 11.47 5.81
C PHE A 94 -11.08 12.99 5.89
N GLY A 95 -12.29 13.51 6.09
CA GLY A 95 -12.57 14.93 5.98
C GLY A 95 -12.66 15.40 4.53
N LYS A 96 -13.32 16.54 4.34
CA LYS A 96 -13.72 17.05 3.03
C LYS A 96 -12.55 17.22 2.05
N GLU A 97 -11.50 17.92 2.45
CA GLU A 97 -10.37 18.25 1.58
C GLU A 97 -9.70 16.98 1.02
N ILE A 98 -9.40 16.02 1.89
CA ILE A 98 -8.70 14.78 1.52
C ILE A 98 -9.62 13.88 0.70
N ALA A 99 -10.89 13.78 1.08
CA ALA A 99 -11.86 13.02 0.32
C ALA A 99 -12.04 13.57 -1.10
N GLU A 100 -12.14 14.89 -1.28
CA GLU A 100 -12.27 15.53 -2.60
C GLU A 100 -11.06 15.24 -3.50
N ILE A 101 -9.84 15.21 -2.94
CA ILE A 101 -8.65 14.81 -3.69
C ILE A 101 -8.76 13.35 -4.14
N GLN A 102 -9.10 12.44 -3.22
CA GLN A 102 -9.26 11.01 -3.54
C GLN A 102 -10.35 10.78 -4.59
N ILE A 103 -11.51 11.43 -4.45
CA ILE A 103 -12.64 11.33 -5.39
C ILE A 103 -12.22 11.81 -6.78
N ARG A 104 -11.54 12.96 -6.88
CA ARG A 104 -11.06 13.49 -8.16
C ARG A 104 -10.00 12.59 -8.82
N LYS A 105 -9.21 11.88 -8.01
CA LYS A 105 -8.11 11.03 -8.45
C LYS A 105 -8.49 9.55 -8.54
N SER A 106 -9.76 9.17 -8.43
CA SER A 106 -10.18 7.76 -8.43
C SER A 106 -11.52 7.58 -9.13
N ASP A 107 -11.80 6.35 -9.58
CA ASP A 107 -13.13 5.97 -10.04
C ASP A 107 -13.91 5.31 -8.90
N ILE A 108 -14.58 6.13 -8.09
CA ILE A 108 -15.30 5.66 -6.89
C ILE A 108 -16.38 4.63 -7.24
N GLY A 109 -17.04 4.78 -8.39
CA GLY A 109 -18.06 3.82 -8.83
C GLY A 109 -17.48 2.43 -9.07
N LYS A 110 -16.30 2.37 -9.69
CA LYS A 110 -15.54 1.14 -9.84
C LYS A 110 -15.02 0.62 -8.49
N GLU A 111 -14.41 1.47 -7.66
CA GLU A 111 -13.81 1.02 -6.40
C GLU A 111 -14.82 0.43 -5.43
N ARG A 112 -16.08 0.90 -5.46
CA ARG A 112 -17.18 0.27 -4.73
C ARG A 112 -17.47 -1.15 -5.23
N LYS A 113 -17.42 -1.40 -6.53
CA LYS A 113 -17.60 -2.75 -7.11
C LYS A 113 -16.44 -3.66 -6.71
N SER A 114 -15.21 -3.17 -6.84
CA SER A 114 -14.00 -3.92 -6.45
C SER A 114 -13.99 -4.23 -4.95
N SER A 115 -14.46 -3.31 -4.11
CA SER A 115 -14.59 -3.50 -2.66
C SER A 115 -15.55 -4.64 -2.31
N LYS A 116 -16.65 -4.81 -3.07
CA LYS A 116 -17.58 -5.92 -2.86
C LYS A 116 -16.90 -7.26 -3.10
N VAL A 117 -16.22 -7.41 -4.25
CA VAL A 117 -15.47 -8.63 -4.57
C VAL A 117 -14.35 -8.86 -3.56
N PHE A 118 -13.68 -7.81 -3.12
CA PHE A 118 -12.63 -7.90 -2.12
C PHE A 118 -13.11 -8.49 -0.80
N LEU A 119 -14.26 -8.05 -0.27
CA LEU A 119 -14.81 -8.58 0.97
C LEU A 119 -15.21 -10.06 0.89
N GLU A 120 -15.53 -10.55 -0.30
CA GLU A 120 -15.84 -11.97 -0.53
C GLU A 120 -14.58 -12.86 -0.53
N ASN A 121 -13.40 -12.28 -0.80
CA ASN A 121 -12.16 -13.03 -1.03
C ASN A 121 -11.10 -12.81 0.08
N ILE A 122 -10.99 -11.59 0.61
CA ILE A 122 -9.93 -11.18 1.53
C ILE A 122 -10.52 -10.84 2.90
N LYS A 123 -10.03 -11.54 3.93
CA LYS A 123 -10.37 -11.22 5.33
C LYS A 123 -9.55 -10.01 5.79
N THR A 124 -10.24 -8.91 6.11
CA THR A 124 -9.61 -7.73 6.72
C THR A 124 -9.62 -7.83 8.24
N ILE A 125 -8.47 -7.60 8.87
CA ILE A 125 -8.32 -7.47 10.31
C ILE A 125 -8.67 -6.03 10.71
N LYS A 126 -9.86 -5.86 11.30
CA LYS A 126 -10.47 -4.55 11.57
C LYS A 126 -9.95 -3.89 12.84
N ILE A 127 -8.71 -3.40 12.81
CA ILE A 127 -8.07 -2.64 13.90
C ILE A 127 -7.32 -1.44 13.33
N ILE A 128 -6.98 -0.46 14.18
CA ILE A 128 -5.98 0.54 13.84
C ILE A 128 -4.60 -0.11 14.01
N PRO A 129 -3.85 -0.36 12.92
CA PRO A 129 -2.57 -1.03 13.03
C PRO A 129 -1.53 -0.17 13.77
N LYS A 130 -0.61 -0.86 14.44
CA LYS A 130 0.50 -0.29 15.20
C LYS A 130 1.81 -0.65 14.53
N LYS A 131 2.86 0.09 14.90
CA LYS A 131 4.24 -0.19 14.49
C LYS A 131 4.64 -1.65 14.74
N GLN A 132 4.19 -2.23 15.85
CA GLN A 132 4.49 -3.62 16.21
C GLN A 132 3.91 -4.63 15.22
N ASP A 133 2.76 -4.34 14.59
CA ASP A 133 2.17 -5.23 13.59
C ASP A 133 3.06 -5.32 12.34
N ILE A 134 3.69 -4.20 11.95
CA ILE A 134 4.69 -4.16 10.86
C ILE A 134 5.90 -5.02 11.23
N PHE A 135 6.42 -4.88 12.46
CA PHE A 135 7.58 -5.66 12.91
C PHE A 135 7.28 -7.17 12.89
N ASN A 136 6.13 -7.57 13.42
CA ASN A 136 5.71 -8.97 13.46
C ASN A 136 5.62 -9.55 12.04
N LEU A 137 4.94 -8.85 11.12
CA LEU A 137 4.80 -9.30 9.73
C LEU A 137 6.15 -9.41 9.00
N ILE A 138 7.06 -8.45 9.19
CA ILE A 138 8.40 -8.52 8.58
C ILE A 138 9.15 -9.75 9.10
N ASN A 139 9.12 -9.99 10.42
CA ASN A 139 9.80 -11.10 11.08
C ASN A 139 9.19 -12.47 10.71
N GLU A 140 7.89 -12.51 10.42
CA GLU A 140 7.18 -13.70 9.94
C GLU A 140 7.41 -13.98 8.44
N GLY A 141 8.20 -13.14 7.77
CA GLY A 141 8.61 -13.35 6.39
C GLY A 141 7.79 -12.59 5.35
N TYR A 142 6.79 -11.80 5.74
CA TYR A 142 6.00 -11.01 4.80
C TYR A 142 6.80 -9.84 4.23
N VAL A 143 6.43 -9.41 3.02
CA VAL A 143 6.75 -8.08 2.47
C VAL A 143 5.59 -7.15 2.80
N VAL A 144 5.87 -6.03 3.48
CA VAL A 144 4.87 -5.11 3.98
C VAL A 144 4.78 -3.88 3.07
N VAL A 145 3.55 -3.48 2.72
CA VAL A 145 3.19 -2.26 2.01
C VAL A 145 2.24 -1.45 2.89
N VAL A 146 2.41 -0.13 2.88
CA VAL A 146 1.47 0.81 3.48
C VAL A 146 1.16 1.93 2.50
N SER A 147 -0.03 2.51 2.61
CA SER A 147 -0.32 3.84 2.05
C SER A 147 -0.13 4.91 3.12
N LEU A 148 0.52 6.01 2.75
CA LEU A 148 0.81 7.16 3.59
C LEU A 148 0.74 8.47 2.79
N ASN A 149 0.83 9.62 3.47
CA ASN A 149 1.00 10.92 2.81
C ASN A 149 2.48 11.19 2.52
N SER A 150 2.90 11.15 1.25
CA SER A 150 4.32 11.36 0.89
C SER A 150 4.82 12.77 1.19
N ARG A 151 3.94 13.79 1.13
CA ARG A 151 4.32 15.18 1.45
C ARG A 151 4.94 15.31 2.85
N ILE A 152 4.44 14.54 3.82
CA ILE A 152 5.02 14.53 5.18
C ILE A 152 6.42 13.93 5.20
N LEU A 153 6.70 12.92 4.36
CA LEU A 153 8.03 12.35 4.27
C LEU A 153 9.02 13.34 3.66
N ASP A 154 8.55 14.15 2.71
CA ASP A 154 9.32 15.12 1.94
C ASP A 154 9.43 16.51 2.61
N ASP A 155 8.87 16.67 3.81
CA ASP A 155 8.74 17.96 4.53
C ASP A 155 8.00 19.04 3.72
N GLU A 156 7.00 18.59 2.96
CA GLU A 156 6.15 19.42 2.11
C GLU A 156 4.72 19.54 2.65
N GLN A 157 4.01 20.58 2.21
CA GLN A 157 2.62 20.82 2.57
C GLN A 157 1.65 20.03 1.67
N GLY A 158 0.47 19.74 2.21
CA GLY A 158 -0.66 19.15 1.49
C GLY A 158 -0.72 17.63 1.57
N TYR A 159 -1.33 17.02 0.55
CA TYR A 159 -1.65 15.59 0.53
C TYR A 159 -1.33 14.94 -0.82
N ALA A 160 -0.58 13.84 -0.76
CA ALA A 160 -0.40 12.91 -1.85
C ALA A 160 -0.40 11.48 -1.29
N SER A 161 -1.46 10.72 -1.58
CA SER A 161 -1.52 9.30 -1.22
C SER A 161 -0.42 8.55 -1.95
N HIS A 162 0.37 7.77 -1.21
CA HIS A 162 1.54 7.10 -1.77
C HIS A 162 1.77 5.74 -1.13
N PHE A 163 2.02 4.74 -1.97
CA PHE A 163 2.36 3.38 -1.52
C PHE A 163 3.87 3.21 -1.42
N VAL A 164 4.33 2.67 -0.31
CA VAL A 164 5.75 2.35 -0.07
C VAL A 164 5.89 0.93 0.47
N ILE A 165 7.03 0.29 0.17
CA ILE A 165 7.40 -0.99 0.78
C ILE A 165 8.24 -0.74 2.01
N ILE A 166 7.92 -1.39 3.13
CA ILE A 166 8.78 -1.44 4.31
C ILE A 166 9.68 -2.67 4.20
N LYS A 167 10.95 -2.47 3.82
CA LYS A 167 11.94 -3.54 3.67
C LYS A 167 12.48 -4.03 4.99
N GLY A 168 12.40 -3.21 6.02
CA GLY A 168 13.13 -3.44 7.26
C GLY A 168 12.99 -2.33 8.26
N TYR A 169 13.72 -2.47 9.36
CA TYR A 169 13.80 -1.51 10.43
C TYR A 169 15.11 -1.65 11.20
N ASP A 170 15.48 -0.58 11.89
CA ASP A 170 16.51 -0.58 12.93
C ASP A 170 15.89 -0.13 14.27
N ASP A 171 16.72 0.30 15.22
CA ASP A 171 16.27 0.74 16.54
C ASP A 171 15.34 1.95 16.54
N ASN A 172 15.43 2.81 15.52
CA ASN A 172 14.77 4.11 15.49
C ASN A 172 13.97 4.37 14.21
N ASN A 173 14.20 3.59 13.16
CA ASN A 173 13.73 3.88 11.81
C ASN A 173 13.10 2.67 11.13
N PHE A 174 12.19 2.97 10.20
CA PHE A 174 11.86 2.09 9.10
C PHE A 174 12.79 2.35 7.91
N ILE A 175 13.06 1.29 7.15
CA ILE A 175 13.80 1.34 5.88
C ILE A 175 12.82 1.01 4.77
N LEU A 176 12.59 1.97 3.89
CA LEU A 176 11.56 1.91 2.85
C LEU A 176 12.19 1.76 1.46
N ASN A 177 11.51 1.05 0.57
CA ASN A 177 11.62 1.35 -0.85
C ASN A 177 10.47 2.30 -1.20
N ASP A 178 10.85 3.53 -1.51
CA ASP A 178 9.92 4.59 -1.90
C ASP A 178 9.92 4.71 -3.42
N PRO A 179 8.86 4.24 -4.10
CA PRO A 179 8.78 4.26 -5.56
C PRO A 179 8.30 5.63 -6.06
N GLY A 180 8.49 6.73 -5.34
CA GLY A 180 8.12 8.07 -5.80
C GLY A 180 8.87 8.52 -7.05
N LEU A 181 8.75 9.81 -7.37
CA LEU A 181 9.51 10.44 -8.46
C LEU A 181 10.16 11.73 -7.93
N PRO A 182 11.50 11.76 -7.72
CA PRO A 182 12.44 10.66 -7.93
C PRO A 182 12.22 9.50 -6.94
N GLY A 183 12.53 8.27 -7.38
CA GLY A 183 12.48 7.10 -6.52
C GLY A 183 13.62 7.07 -5.51
N ILE A 184 13.37 6.60 -4.29
CA ILE A 184 14.36 6.53 -3.21
C ILE A 184 14.44 5.10 -2.66
N GLU A 185 15.48 4.37 -3.06
CA GLU A 185 15.79 3.07 -2.49
C GLU A 185 16.33 3.22 -1.05
N ASN A 186 15.89 2.34 -0.14
CA ASN A 186 16.34 2.29 1.25
C ASN A 186 16.17 3.63 2.00
N ARG A 187 15.13 4.40 1.66
CA ARG A 187 14.74 5.62 2.37
C ARG A 187 14.57 5.30 3.85
N THR A 188 15.40 5.91 4.69
CA THR A 188 15.34 5.71 6.14
C THR A 188 14.45 6.78 6.76
N VAL A 189 13.43 6.36 7.49
CA VAL A 189 12.42 7.26 8.07
C VAL A 189 12.25 6.93 9.54
N SER A 190 12.39 7.95 10.40
CA SER A 190 12.17 7.77 11.84
C SER A 190 10.74 7.33 12.12
N PHE A 191 10.55 6.55 13.19
CA PHE A 191 9.21 6.06 13.54
C PHE A 191 8.18 7.18 13.74
N ASP A 192 8.61 8.35 14.21
CA ASP A 192 7.71 9.48 14.43
C ASP A 192 7.28 10.13 13.11
N ILE A 193 8.21 10.34 12.17
CA ILE A 193 7.88 10.88 10.84
C ILE A 193 7.00 9.89 10.09
N PHE A 194 7.37 8.61 10.11
CA PHE A 194 6.57 7.54 9.50
C PHE A 194 5.15 7.51 10.08
N LYS A 195 5.01 7.56 11.41
CA LYS A 195 3.68 7.56 12.06
C LYS A 195 2.86 8.76 11.62
N LYS A 196 3.45 9.97 11.54
CA LYS A 196 2.74 11.16 11.08
C LYS A 196 2.24 11.01 9.64
N ALA A 197 3.09 10.52 8.73
CA ALA A 197 2.73 10.29 7.33
C ALA A 197 1.64 9.22 7.18
N TRP A 198 1.78 8.11 7.90
CA TRP A 198 0.90 6.96 7.85
C TRP A 198 -0.45 7.19 8.53
N ALA A 199 -0.48 8.02 9.56
CA ALA A 199 -1.70 8.41 10.29
C ALA A 199 -2.41 9.62 9.66
N TYR A 200 -2.04 10.06 8.47
CA TYR A 200 -2.65 11.24 7.85
C TYR A 200 -3.90 10.83 7.06
N PRO A 201 -5.05 11.53 7.17
CA PRO A 201 -5.27 12.75 7.98
C PRO A 201 -5.64 12.48 9.44
N ASN A 202 -5.91 11.24 9.80
CA ASN A 202 -6.19 10.83 11.18
C ASN A 202 -5.74 9.37 11.42
N GLU A 203 -5.65 8.96 12.68
CA GLU A 203 -5.15 7.63 13.08
C GLU A 203 -5.86 6.45 12.40
N ARG A 204 -7.09 6.64 11.91
CA ARG A 204 -7.88 5.59 11.23
C ARG A 204 -7.48 5.37 9.77
N ALA A 205 -6.70 6.28 9.18
CA ALA A 205 -6.17 6.16 7.82
C ALA A 205 -5.05 5.09 7.69
N LYS A 206 -4.50 4.67 8.82
CA LYS A 206 -3.44 3.65 8.85
C LYS A 206 -3.95 2.32 8.30
N ASN A 207 -3.15 1.77 7.41
CA ASN A 207 -3.37 0.48 6.77
C ASN A 207 -2.06 -0.31 6.72
N ILE A 208 -2.16 -1.63 6.73
CA ILE A 208 -1.07 -2.54 6.38
C ILE A 208 -1.62 -3.53 5.38
N THR A 209 -0.94 -3.67 4.25
CA THR A 209 -1.07 -4.85 3.40
C THR A 209 0.25 -5.62 3.44
N ALA A 210 0.19 -6.93 3.61
CA ALA A 210 1.39 -7.76 3.64
C ALA A 210 1.23 -9.02 2.78
N PHE A 211 2.34 -9.43 2.14
CA PHE A 211 2.36 -10.51 1.17
C PHE A 211 3.41 -11.55 1.52
N LYS A 212 3.05 -12.82 1.40
CA LYS A 212 3.97 -13.96 1.53
C LYS A 212 3.56 -15.05 0.55
N LEU A 213 4.50 -15.64 -0.18
CA LEU A 213 4.19 -16.75 -1.08
C LEU A 213 3.96 -18.03 -0.26
N LYS A 214 2.79 -18.69 -0.40
CA LYS A 214 2.39 -19.84 0.45
C LYS A 214 3.34 -21.04 0.36
N ASN A 215 3.91 -21.26 -0.82
CA ASN A 215 4.81 -22.38 -1.10
C ASN A 215 6.18 -21.84 -1.54
N ASN A 216 6.76 -20.90 -0.80
CA ASN A 216 8.11 -20.43 -1.13
C ASN A 216 9.08 -21.62 -0.98
N PRO A 217 9.69 -22.15 -2.05
CA PRO A 217 10.77 -23.10 -1.88
C PRO A 217 11.94 -22.29 -1.32
N SER A 218 12.18 -22.45 -0.02
CA SER A 218 13.38 -21.98 0.66
C SER A 218 14.64 -22.51 -0.02
#